data_AF-A0A924EHA1-F1
#
_entry.id   AF-A0A924EHA1-F1
#
_cell.length_a   1.000
_cell.length_b   1.000
_cell.length_c   1.000
_cell.angle_alpha   90.00
_cell.angle_beta   90.00
_cell.angle_gamma   90.00
#
_symmetry.space_group_name_H-M   'P 1'
#
loop_
_entity.id
_entity.type
_entity.pdbx_description
1 polymer ?
#
loop_
_entity_poly.entity_id
_entity_poly.type
_entity_poly.pdbx_seq_one_letter_code
_entity_poly.pdbx_strand_id
1 'polypeptide(L)'
;MAGAFRVKFYAFIIGVFALGEAGYVHAKSGKEGTTPNAERPAVSQMAEPKAAFQWSETRQLSWNDFKGAVAPASQHSAAASHCGMSITAQPGKENKPEIIVTNSFYSSKSWVQPDGRFPEVLVHEQGHFDLCEIYTRKLREKLSSVSEYNADLKNIIETLYSQVDDEYQKSQRAYEEDTQHGTDAGEQKKWLALISRELTVNTTGAMARQ
;
A
#
# COMPACT_ATOMS: atom_id res chain seq x y z
N MET A 1 21.91 21.02 7.78
CA MET A 1 20.80 20.35 8.50
C MET A 1 20.15 19.36 7.54
N ALA A 2 20.25 18.06 7.82
CA ALA A 2 19.54 17.05 7.02
C ALA A 2 18.07 17.07 7.45
N GLY A 3 17.22 17.74 6.67
CA GLY A 3 15.78 17.77 6.93
C GLY A 3 15.18 16.38 6.70
N ALA A 4 14.34 15.92 7.63
CA ALA A 4 13.53 14.73 7.41
C ALA A 4 12.58 15.01 6.24
N PHE A 5 12.68 14.26 5.16
CA PHE A 5 11.74 14.34 4.04
C PHE A 5 10.85 13.09 4.04
N ARG A 6 9.54 13.30 4.04
CA ARG A 6 8.56 12.22 3.88
C ARG A 6 8.24 12.09 2.40
N VAL A 7 8.77 11.05 1.75
CA VAL A 7 8.31 10.67 0.41
C VAL A 7 7.12 9.74 0.58
N LYS A 8 5.89 10.25 0.38
CA LYS A 8 4.71 9.39 0.36
C LYS A 8 4.47 8.92 -1.07
N PHE A 9 4.91 7.72 -1.38
CA PHE A 9 4.41 7.01 -2.55
C PHE A 9 3.11 6.31 -2.16
N TYR A 10 2.07 6.49 -2.97
CA TYR A 10 0.82 5.75 -2.83
C TYR A 10 0.65 4.95 -4.11
N ALA A 11 0.92 3.64 -4.06
CA ALA A 11 0.35 2.73 -5.05
C ALA A 11 -1.12 2.53 -4.67
N PHE A 12 -2.03 3.06 -5.50
CA PHE A 12 -3.45 2.79 -5.36
C PHE A 12 -3.79 1.62 -6.27
N ILE A 13 -4.08 0.46 -5.69
CA ILE A 13 -4.86 -0.53 -6.43
C ILE A 13 -6.30 -0.08 -6.35
N ILE A 14 -6.81 0.37 -7.50
CA ILE A 14 -8.23 0.38 -7.79
C ILE A 14 -8.50 -1.03 -8.29
N GLY A 15 -9.27 -1.82 -7.54
CA GLY A 15 -9.88 -3.04 -8.07
C GLY A 15 -10.92 -2.66 -9.13
N VAL A 16 -10.47 -2.17 -10.29
CA VAL A 16 -11.28 -1.91 -11.48
C VAL A 16 -10.35 -1.94 -12.69
N PHE A 17 -10.42 -2.99 -13.49
CA PHE A 17 -10.09 -2.87 -14.90
C PHE A 17 -11.23 -2.11 -15.58
N ALA A 18 -11.00 -0.82 -15.85
CA ALA A 18 -11.59 -0.14 -16.98
C ALA A 18 -10.42 0.28 -17.87
N LEU A 19 -10.33 -0.32 -19.05
CA LEU A 19 -9.48 0.13 -20.14
C LEU A 19 -9.70 1.64 -20.36
N GLY A 20 -8.64 2.45 -20.34
CA GLY A 20 -8.73 3.82 -20.82
C GLY A 20 -7.69 4.80 -20.28
N GLU A 21 -6.72 5.11 -21.14
CA GLU A 21 -6.03 6.40 -21.32
C GLU A 21 -5.11 6.94 -20.19
N ALA A 22 -3.90 7.28 -20.63
CA ALA A 22 -2.82 7.90 -19.90
C ALA A 22 -3.20 9.29 -19.35
N GLY A 23 -2.64 9.66 -18.19
CA GLY A 23 -2.82 10.99 -17.64
C GLY A 23 -1.95 11.29 -16.42
N TYR A 24 -0.63 11.28 -16.59
CA TYR A 24 0.31 11.85 -15.61
C TYR A 24 0.24 13.39 -15.71
N VAL A 25 -0.25 14.07 -14.66
CA VAL A 25 -0.29 15.55 -14.63
C VAL A 25 0.62 16.08 -13.53
N HIS A 26 1.72 16.67 -13.96
CA HIS A 26 2.61 17.52 -13.16
C HIS A 26 1.99 18.93 -13.06
N ALA A 27 1.69 19.42 -11.85
CA ALA A 27 1.24 20.81 -11.67
C ALA A 27 2.39 21.70 -11.18
N LYS A 28 2.69 22.73 -11.96
CA LYS A 28 3.68 23.79 -11.66
C LYS A 28 3.08 24.87 -10.75
N SER A 29 4.00 25.45 -9.98
CA SER A 29 3.98 26.70 -9.20
C SER A 29 3.34 27.92 -9.91
N GLY A 30 2.59 28.72 -9.14
CA GLY A 30 2.18 30.09 -9.46
C GLY A 30 1.88 30.89 -8.17
N LYS A 31 2.40 32.12 -8.08
CA LYS A 31 2.48 32.98 -6.87
C LYS A 31 1.33 34.01 -6.74
N GLU A 32 1.02 34.30 -5.47
CA GLU A 32 0.67 35.56 -4.78
C GLU A 32 -0.55 36.43 -5.16
N GLY A 33 -1.33 36.78 -4.11
CA GLY A 33 -2.26 37.91 -4.02
C GLY A 33 -2.90 38.03 -2.63
N THR A 34 -2.79 39.20 -2.00
CA THR A 34 -2.87 39.49 -0.54
C THR A 34 -4.25 40.00 -0.06
N THR A 35 -4.75 39.43 1.08
CA THR A 35 -5.61 39.87 2.25
C THR A 35 -6.59 41.09 2.16
N PRO A 36 -7.64 41.27 3.04
CA PRO A 36 -7.67 40.85 4.45
C PRO A 36 -9.00 40.42 5.14
N ASN A 37 -8.77 39.60 6.17
CA ASN A 37 -9.34 39.55 7.52
C ASN A 37 -10.88 39.68 7.73
N ALA A 38 -11.50 38.55 8.08
CA ALA A 38 -12.66 38.49 8.97
C ALA A 38 -12.51 37.26 9.89
N GLU A 39 -12.52 37.52 11.20
CA GLU A 39 -12.31 36.54 12.27
C GLU A 39 -13.35 35.40 12.22
N ARG A 40 -12.88 34.16 12.28
CA ARG A 40 -13.69 32.96 12.53
C ARG A 40 -13.14 32.25 13.77
N PRO A 41 -14.00 31.75 14.67
CA PRO A 41 -13.56 31.15 15.92
C PRO A 41 -12.82 29.83 15.67
N ALA A 42 -11.83 29.59 16.51
CA ALA A 42 -10.97 28.41 16.49
C ALA A 42 -11.78 27.12 16.66
N VAL A 43 -11.92 26.36 15.57
CA VAL A 43 -12.29 24.95 15.65
C VAL A 43 -11.01 24.18 15.99
N SER A 44 -10.98 23.63 17.20
CA SER A 44 -9.90 22.74 17.63
C SER A 44 -9.74 21.61 16.61
N GLN A 45 -8.52 21.42 16.11
CA GLN A 45 -8.15 20.25 15.33
C GLN A 45 -8.37 19.00 16.18
N MET A 46 -9.55 18.38 16.05
CA MET A 46 -9.68 16.96 16.35
C MET A 46 -8.97 16.23 15.22
N ALA A 47 -7.91 15.51 15.55
CA ALA A 47 -7.24 14.64 14.60
C ALA A 47 -8.24 13.55 14.15
N GLU A 48 -8.58 13.56 12.87
CA GLU A 48 -9.31 12.48 12.20
C GLU A 48 -8.67 11.12 12.57
N PRO A 49 -9.43 10.10 12.97
CA PRO A 49 -8.86 8.82 13.37
C PRO A 49 -8.09 8.23 12.19
N LYS A 50 -6.83 7.84 12.44
CA LYS A 50 -5.96 7.20 11.42
C LYS A 50 -6.68 6.02 10.77
N ALA A 51 -7.22 6.22 9.58
CA ALA A 51 -7.99 5.25 8.81
C ALA A 51 -7.11 4.17 8.13
N ALA A 52 -5.95 3.86 8.70
CA ALA A 52 -5.01 2.88 8.17
C ALA A 52 -4.24 2.16 9.28
N PHE A 53 -3.95 0.87 9.07
CA PHE A 53 -3.13 0.05 9.95
C PHE A 53 -2.07 -0.72 9.14
N GLN A 54 -0.98 -1.11 9.80
CA GLN A 54 0.10 -1.84 9.15
C GLN A 54 -0.16 -3.35 9.14
N TRP A 55 0.43 -4.03 8.16
CA TRP A 55 0.42 -5.49 8.13
C TRP A 55 1.14 -6.07 9.37
N SER A 56 0.59 -7.15 9.91
CA SER A 56 1.24 -7.95 10.94
C SER A 56 0.77 -9.39 10.85
N GLU A 57 1.65 -10.35 11.12
CA GLU A 57 1.37 -11.78 11.06
C GLU A 57 0.18 -12.21 11.95
N THR A 58 -0.03 -11.50 13.06
CA THR A 58 -1.07 -11.82 14.05
C THR A 58 -2.40 -11.12 13.82
N ARG A 59 -2.54 -10.29 12.79
CA ARG A 59 -3.77 -9.51 12.54
C ARG A 59 -4.31 -9.77 11.13
N GLN A 60 -5.36 -10.56 11.08
CA GLN A 60 -6.14 -10.79 9.88
C GLN A 60 -7.15 -9.66 9.63
N LEU A 61 -7.56 -9.48 8.38
CA LEU A 61 -8.64 -8.59 7.99
C LEU A 61 -9.98 -9.10 8.55
N SER A 62 -10.84 -8.15 8.85
CA SER A 62 -12.23 -8.38 9.23
C SER A 62 -13.14 -7.45 8.44
N TRP A 63 -14.41 -7.78 8.33
CA TRP A 63 -15.36 -6.87 7.66
C TRP A 63 -15.55 -5.51 8.35
N ASN A 64 -15.06 -5.35 9.59
CA ASN A 64 -15.03 -4.05 10.28
C ASN A 64 -13.92 -3.13 9.75
N ASP A 65 -12.97 -3.66 8.99
CA ASP A 65 -11.87 -2.90 8.40
C ASP A 65 -12.29 -2.21 7.09
N PHE A 66 -13.39 -2.61 6.45
CA PHE A 66 -13.89 -2.07 5.18
C PHE A 66 -14.91 -0.96 5.43
N LYS A 67 -14.42 0.28 5.53
CA LYS A 67 -15.19 1.48 5.90
C LYS A 67 -15.32 2.49 4.76
N GLY A 68 -14.80 2.15 3.58
CA GLY A 68 -14.88 2.97 2.39
C GLY A 68 -16.29 3.01 1.81
N ALA A 69 -16.54 4.04 1.01
CA ALA A 69 -17.77 4.14 0.24
C ALA A 69 -17.86 2.95 -0.72
N VAL A 70 -19.02 2.29 -0.72
CA VAL A 70 -19.29 1.17 -1.61
C VAL A 70 -19.23 1.62 -3.06
N ALA A 71 -18.59 0.81 -3.90
CA ALA A 71 -18.53 1.07 -5.32
C ALA A 71 -19.92 1.11 -5.97
N PRO A 72 -20.08 1.83 -7.09
CA PRO A 72 -21.29 1.76 -7.90
C PRO A 72 -21.62 0.32 -8.29
N ALA A 73 -22.91 -0.03 -8.36
CA ALA A 73 -23.38 -1.38 -8.72
C ALA A 73 -22.94 -1.87 -10.12
N SER A 74 -22.44 -0.96 -10.98
CA SER A 74 -21.81 -1.33 -12.25
C SER A 74 -20.45 -2.02 -12.07
N GLN A 75 -19.85 -1.95 -10.88
CA GLN A 75 -18.68 -2.74 -10.53
C GLN A 75 -19.16 -4.06 -9.96
N HIS A 76 -18.86 -5.15 -10.68
CA HIS A 76 -19.29 -6.51 -10.33
C HIS A 76 -18.45 -7.17 -9.21
N SER A 77 -17.55 -6.41 -8.57
CA SER A 77 -16.71 -6.89 -7.46
C SER A 77 -17.49 -6.87 -6.14
N ALA A 78 -17.35 -7.94 -5.35
CA ALA A 78 -18.00 -8.05 -4.03
C ALA A 78 -17.33 -7.17 -2.96
N ALA A 79 -16.01 -6.98 -3.05
CA ALA A 79 -15.22 -6.15 -2.16
C ALA A 79 -13.98 -5.61 -2.89
N ALA A 80 -13.26 -4.70 -2.23
CA ALA A 80 -11.91 -4.33 -2.63
C ALA A 80 -11.08 -3.85 -1.42
N SER A 81 -9.88 -4.38 -1.32
CA SER A 81 -8.86 -3.97 -0.35
C SER A 81 -7.93 -2.93 -0.94
N HIS A 82 -7.82 -1.80 -0.26
CA HIS A 82 -6.82 -0.79 -0.56
C HIS A 82 -5.65 -0.95 0.40
N CYS A 83 -4.54 -1.48 -0.10
CA CYS A 83 -3.27 -1.54 0.63
C CYS A 83 -2.13 -0.94 -0.20
N GLY A 84 -0.99 -0.63 0.44
CA GLY A 84 0.14 -0.04 -0.27
C GLY A 84 1.42 0.03 0.54
N MET A 85 2.51 0.08 -0.22
CA MET A 85 3.87 0.30 0.27
C MET A 85 4.10 1.77 0.60
N SER A 86 4.78 2.06 1.69
CA SER A 86 5.18 3.42 2.08
C SER A 86 6.62 3.43 2.57
N ILE A 87 7.39 4.42 2.11
CA ILE A 87 8.77 4.65 2.52
C ILE A 87 8.83 5.90 3.40
N THR A 88 9.54 5.84 4.52
CA THR A 88 9.88 7.01 5.33
C THR A 88 11.39 7.03 5.56
N ALA A 89 12.03 8.15 5.25
CA ALA A 89 13.41 8.39 5.63
C ALA A 89 13.43 9.23 6.92
N GLN A 90 14.19 8.78 7.91
CA GLN A 90 14.41 9.52 9.16
C GLN A 90 15.90 9.61 9.48
N PRO A 91 16.33 10.56 10.33
CA PRO A 91 17.73 10.63 10.76
C PRO A 91 18.16 9.31 11.39
N GLY A 92 19.22 8.69 10.85
CA GLY A 92 19.83 7.48 11.39
C GLY A 92 21.19 7.75 12.02
N LYS A 93 21.98 6.69 12.22
CA LYS A 93 23.34 6.78 12.81
C LYS A 93 24.37 7.19 11.76
N GLU A 94 25.45 7.84 12.19
CA GLU A 94 26.63 8.14 11.35
C GLU A 94 26.31 8.89 10.04
N ASN A 95 25.38 9.85 10.08
CA ASN A 95 24.89 10.61 8.91
C ASN A 95 24.24 9.75 7.80
N LYS A 96 23.88 8.49 8.08
CA LYS A 96 23.10 7.64 7.18
C LYS A 96 21.62 7.73 7.56
N PRO A 97 20.71 8.08 6.64
CA PRO A 97 19.28 8.04 6.93
C PRO A 97 18.83 6.59 7.17
N GLU A 98 17.97 6.42 8.17
CA GLU A 98 17.25 5.18 8.36
C GLU A 98 16.03 5.17 7.42
N ILE A 99 15.94 4.14 6.59
CA ILE A 99 14.85 3.96 5.64
C ILE A 99 13.88 2.92 6.19
N ILE A 100 12.65 3.36 6.48
CA ILE A 100 11.57 2.52 7.00
C ILE A 100 10.59 2.26 5.86
N VAL A 101 10.30 0.99 5.59
CA VAL A 101 9.32 0.57 4.58
C VAL A 101 8.18 -0.20 5.24
N THR A 102 6.94 0.17 4.95
CA THR A 102 5.74 -0.37 5.60
C THR A 102 4.67 -0.73 4.58
N ASN A 103 3.91 -1.79 4.85
CA ASN A 103 2.64 -2.11 4.18
C ASN A 103 1.51 -1.57 5.03
N SER A 104 0.62 -0.75 4.47
CA SER A 104 -0.57 -0.24 5.15
C SER A 104 -1.84 -0.65 4.44
N PHE A 105 -2.86 -1.07 5.20
CA PHE A 105 -4.24 -1.20 4.74
C PHE A 105 -5.01 0.08 5.03
N TYR A 106 -5.78 0.59 4.08
CA TYR A 106 -6.53 1.84 4.17
C TYR A 106 -8.04 1.56 4.31
N SER A 107 -8.52 1.51 5.55
CA SER A 107 -9.91 1.18 5.87
C SER A 107 -10.93 2.11 5.23
N SER A 108 -10.66 3.41 5.15
CA SER A 108 -11.59 4.38 4.54
C SER A 108 -11.66 4.33 3.02
N LYS A 109 -10.78 3.55 2.39
CA LYS A 109 -10.77 3.33 0.94
C LYS A 109 -11.23 1.92 0.58
N SER A 110 -11.06 0.97 1.49
CA SER A 110 -11.48 -0.42 1.31
C SER A 110 -12.97 -0.57 1.57
N TRP A 111 -13.68 -1.23 0.67
CA TRP A 111 -15.14 -1.31 0.69
C TRP A 111 -15.62 -2.75 0.42
N VAL A 112 -16.87 -3.02 0.79
CA VAL A 112 -17.55 -4.30 0.54
C VAL A 112 -19.01 -4.02 0.21
N GLN A 113 -19.57 -4.71 -0.78
CA GLN A 113 -21.00 -4.63 -1.07
C GLN A 113 -21.80 -5.13 0.15
N PRO A 114 -23.00 -4.59 0.41
CA PRO A 114 -23.85 -5.07 1.51
C PRO A 114 -24.09 -6.58 1.51
N ASP A 115 -24.20 -7.18 0.32
CA ASP A 115 -24.40 -8.60 0.07
C ASP A 115 -23.09 -9.37 -0.23
N GLY A 116 -21.94 -8.70 -0.28
CA GLY A 116 -20.63 -9.29 -0.62
C GLY A 116 -19.85 -9.87 0.56
N ARG A 117 -20.45 -9.94 1.77
CA ARG A 117 -19.77 -10.30 3.02
C ARG A 117 -19.62 -11.82 3.23
N PHE A 118 -19.00 -12.50 2.28
CA PHE A 118 -18.76 -13.95 2.37
C PHE A 118 -17.35 -14.30 2.86
N PRO A 119 -17.16 -15.33 3.71
CA PRO A 119 -15.83 -15.69 4.22
C PRO A 119 -14.75 -15.86 3.14
N GLU A 120 -15.09 -16.46 2.00
CA GLU A 120 -14.22 -16.66 0.85
C GLU A 120 -13.76 -15.35 0.21
N VAL A 121 -14.64 -14.33 0.13
CA VAL A 121 -14.27 -13.00 -0.35
C VAL A 121 -13.31 -12.35 0.62
N LEU A 122 -13.54 -12.44 1.94
CA LEU A 122 -12.61 -11.88 2.93
C LEU A 122 -11.23 -12.52 2.85
N VAL A 123 -11.18 -13.84 2.60
CA VAL A 123 -9.92 -14.57 2.38
C VAL A 123 -9.22 -14.10 1.10
N HIS A 124 -9.99 -13.83 0.04
CA HIS A 124 -9.44 -13.28 -1.20
C HIS A 124 -8.79 -11.90 -0.98
N GLU A 125 -9.50 -11.02 -0.28
CA GLU A 125 -9.04 -9.70 0.11
C GLU A 125 -7.81 -9.73 1.04
N GLN A 126 -7.75 -10.69 1.97
CA GLN A 126 -6.56 -10.92 2.79
C GLN A 126 -5.36 -11.30 1.92
N GLY A 127 -5.56 -12.14 0.90
CA GLY A 127 -4.51 -12.52 -0.04
C GLY A 127 -3.88 -11.33 -0.75
N HIS A 128 -4.67 -10.33 -1.17
CA HIS A 128 -4.13 -9.08 -1.72
C HIS A 128 -3.28 -8.30 -0.71
N PHE A 129 -3.74 -8.22 0.54
CA PHE A 129 -3.00 -7.50 1.58
C PHE A 129 -1.68 -8.21 1.93
N ASP A 130 -1.68 -9.54 1.93
CA ASP A 130 -0.51 -10.37 2.15
C ASP A 130 0.49 -10.31 0.98
N LEU A 131 0.00 -10.31 -0.27
CA LEU A 131 0.83 -10.03 -1.44
C LEU A 131 1.53 -8.67 -1.32
N CYS A 132 0.82 -7.63 -0.88
CA CYS A 132 1.43 -6.33 -0.65
C CYS A 132 2.58 -6.39 0.37
N GLU A 133 2.46 -7.21 1.43
CA GLU A 133 3.56 -7.39 2.39
C GLU A 133 4.76 -8.13 1.78
N ILE A 134 4.54 -9.16 0.95
CA ILE A 134 5.64 -9.86 0.26
C ILE A 134 6.48 -8.86 -0.55
N TYR A 135 5.83 -7.99 -1.32
CA TYR A 135 6.53 -6.96 -2.10
C TYR A 135 7.11 -5.84 -1.23
N THR A 136 6.47 -5.52 -0.10
CA THR A 136 7.05 -4.62 0.91
C THR A 136 8.37 -5.16 1.44
N ARG A 137 8.45 -6.47 1.73
CA ARG A 137 9.69 -7.14 2.17
C ARG A 137 10.75 -7.13 1.07
N LYS A 138 10.36 -7.38 -0.17
CA LYS A 138 11.26 -7.28 -1.33
C LYS A 138 11.85 -5.88 -1.49
N LEU A 139 11.04 -4.84 -1.29
CA LEU A 139 11.49 -3.45 -1.29
C LEU A 139 12.46 -3.14 -0.14
N ARG A 140 12.18 -3.64 1.08
CA ARG A 140 13.11 -3.55 2.22
C ARG A 140 14.46 -4.16 1.87
N GLU A 141 14.48 -5.35 1.29
CA GLU A 141 15.71 -6.04 0.90
C GLU A 141 16.52 -5.24 -0.12
N LYS A 142 15.88 -4.78 -1.21
CA LYS A 142 16.54 -3.95 -2.23
C LYS A 142 17.13 -2.67 -1.65
N LEU A 143 16.38 -1.98 -0.79
CA LEU A 143 16.83 -0.74 -0.15
C LEU A 143 17.93 -0.96 0.90
N SER A 144 17.96 -2.13 1.55
CA SER A 144 19.03 -2.49 2.51
C SER A 144 20.40 -2.65 1.84
N SER A 145 20.43 -2.84 0.52
CA SER A 145 21.65 -3.00 -0.26
C SER A 145 22.19 -1.66 -0.81
N VAL A 146 21.50 -0.55 -0.58
CA VAL A 146 21.92 0.78 -1.02
C VAL A 146 23.01 1.30 -0.07
N SER A 147 24.23 1.45 -0.58
CA SER A 147 25.39 1.94 0.17
C SER A 147 25.63 3.46 0.03
N GLU A 148 25.06 4.08 -1.01
CA GLU A 148 25.30 5.48 -1.36
C GLU A 148 24.16 6.39 -0.87
N TYR A 149 24.41 7.07 0.24
CA TYR A 149 23.50 8.07 0.81
C TYR A 149 23.94 9.48 0.37
N ASN A 150 23.86 9.74 -0.94
CA ASN A 150 24.24 11.02 -1.56
C ASN A 150 22.99 11.75 -2.10
N ALA A 151 23.20 12.79 -2.93
CA ALA A 151 22.12 13.56 -3.53
C ALA A 151 21.17 12.72 -4.41
N ASP A 152 21.62 11.56 -4.90
CA ASP A 152 20.86 10.65 -5.75
C ASP A 152 20.03 9.63 -4.96
N LEU A 153 20.16 9.56 -3.63
CA LEU A 153 19.41 8.63 -2.79
C LEU A 153 17.90 8.66 -3.07
N LYS A 154 17.33 9.87 -3.28
CA LYS A 154 15.92 10.03 -3.64
C LYS A 154 15.58 9.32 -4.96
N ASN A 155 16.41 9.50 -5.99
CA ASN A 155 16.22 8.90 -7.30
C ASN A 155 16.40 7.37 -7.25
N ILE A 156 17.35 6.88 -6.45
CA ILE A 156 17.55 5.45 -6.20
C ILE A 156 16.30 4.85 -5.54
N ILE A 157 15.79 5.50 -4.49
CA ILE A 157 14.55 5.07 -3.80
C ILE A 157 13.37 5.03 -4.76
N GLU A 158 13.17 6.09 -5.57
CA GLU A 158 12.11 6.17 -6.57
C GLU A 158 12.19 5.05 -7.59
N THR A 159 13.39 4.78 -8.10
CA THR A 159 13.63 3.72 -9.09
C THR A 159 13.33 2.35 -8.50
N LEU A 160 13.84 2.05 -7.30
CA LEU A 160 13.61 0.76 -6.64
C LEU A 160 12.15 0.58 -6.24
N TYR A 161 11.48 1.63 -5.77
CA TYR A 161 10.05 1.61 -5.50
C TYR A 161 9.26 1.27 -6.78
N SER A 162 9.51 1.99 -7.88
CA SER A 162 8.81 1.77 -9.15
C SER A 162 8.98 0.35 -9.66
N GLN A 163 10.20 -0.20 -9.60
CA GLN A 163 10.45 -1.58 -10.03
C GLN A 163 9.67 -2.60 -9.20
N VAL A 164 9.67 -2.45 -7.87
CA VAL A 164 8.96 -3.38 -6.99
C VAL A 164 7.45 -3.21 -7.11
N ASP A 165 6.96 -1.98 -7.28
CA ASP A 165 5.54 -1.73 -7.52
C ASP A 165 5.09 -2.36 -8.85
N ASP A 166 5.85 -2.24 -9.93
CA ASP A 166 5.52 -2.90 -11.20
C ASP A 166 5.39 -4.42 -11.07
N GLU A 167 6.28 -5.05 -10.30
CA GLU A 167 6.19 -6.48 -10.01
C GLU A 167 5.00 -6.82 -9.11
N TYR A 168 4.72 -6.00 -8.10
CA TYR A 168 3.56 -6.14 -7.22
C TYR A 168 2.26 -6.05 -8.02
N GLN A 169 2.11 -5.04 -8.88
CA GLN A 169 0.94 -4.88 -9.74
C GLN A 169 0.76 -6.07 -10.69
N LYS A 170 1.85 -6.64 -11.21
CA LYS A 170 1.79 -7.87 -12.02
C LYS A 170 1.27 -9.05 -11.21
N SER A 171 1.75 -9.23 -9.98
CA SER A 171 1.29 -10.33 -9.12
C SER A 171 -0.15 -10.17 -8.67
N GLN A 172 -0.59 -8.94 -8.40
CA GLN A 172 -1.98 -8.65 -8.04
C GLN A 172 -2.92 -8.99 -9.20
N ARG A 173 -2.56 -8.63 -10.43
CA ARG A 173 -3.32 -9.02 -11.63
C ARG A 173 -3.34 -10.52 -11.84
N ALA A 174 -2.19 -11.19 -11.71
CA ALA A 174 -2.12 -12.64 -11.87
C ALA A 174 -3.00 -13.36 -10.83
N TYR A 175 -2.96 -12.91 -9.57
CA TYR A 175 -3.82 -13.45 -8.52
C TYR A 175 -5.30 -13.22 -8.80
N GLU A 176 -5.68 -12.01 -9.25
CA GLU A 176 -7.06 -11.71 -9.67
C GLU A 176 -7.52 -12.62 -10.83
N GLU A 177 -6.70 -12.73 -11.88
CA GLU A 177 -7.00 -13.48 -13.11
C GLU A 177 -7.09 -14.99 -12.85
N ASP A 178 -6.07 -15.56 -12.20
CA ASP A 178 -5.99 -17.00 -11.93
C ASP A 178 -7.13 -17.46 -11.02
N THR A 179 -7.49 -16.65 -10.02
CA THR A 179 -8.58 -16.98 -9.08
C THR A 179 -9.96 -16.63 -9.62
N GLN A 180 -10.05 -16.09 -10.84
CA GLN A 180 -11.29 -15.56 -11.42
C GLN A 180 -11.98 -14.60 -10.44
N HIS A 181 -11.25 -13.58 -9.97
CA HIS A 181 -11.72 -12.60 -8.98
C HIS A 181 -12.17 -13.27 -7.67
N GLY A 182 -11.43 -14.29 -7.21
CA GLY A 182 -11.70 -15.05 -6.00
C GLY A 182 -12.81 -16.12 -6.10
N THR A 183 -13.37 -16.36 -7.28
CA THR A 183 -14.45 -17.35 -7.46
C THR A 183 -13.94 -18.78 -7.74
N ASP A 184 -12.70 -18.93 -8.21
CA ASP A 184 -12.05 -20.24 -8.36
C ASP A 184 -11.36 -20.66 -7.05
N ALA A 185 -12.06 -21.48 -6.27
CA ALA A 185 -11.56 -21.97 -4.98
C ALA A 185 -10.26 -22.81 -5.09
N GLY A 186 -10.03 -23.46 -6.24
CA GLY A 186 -8.86 -24.29 -6.49
C GLY A 186 -7.60 -23.44 -6.65
N GLU A 187 -7.67 -22.44 -7.52
CA GLU A 187 -6.58 -21.48 -7.74
C GLU A 187 -6.37 -20.57 -6.52
N GLN A 188 -7.46 -20.15 -5.85
CA GLN A 188 -7.40 -19.41 -4.59
C GLN A 188 -6.55 -20.15 -3.56
N LYS A 189 -6.79 -21.45 -3.37
CA LYS A 189 -6.02 -22.27 -2.42
C LYS A 189 -4.54 -22.38 -2.80
N LYS A 190 -4.23 -22.50 -4.10
CA LYS A 190 -2.83 -22.56 -4.58
C LYS A 190 -2.11 -21.25 -4.29
N TRP A 191 -2.72 -20.12 -4.62
CA TRP A 191 -2.18 -18.79 -4.36
C TRP A 191 -1.95 -18.54 -2.86
N LEU A 192 -2.92 -18.86 -2.00
CA LEU A 192 -2.77 -18.70 -0.55
C LEU A 192 -1.63 -19.56 0.01
N ALA A 193 -1.42 -20.77 -0.52
CA ALA A 193 -0.28 -21.61 -0.13
C ALA A 193 1.06 -21.01 -0.55
N LEU A 194 1.13 -20.43 -1.76
CA LEU A 194 2.31 -19.70 -2.24
C LEU A 194 2.60 -18.48 -1.36
N ILE A 195 1.60 -17.64 -1.13
CA ILE A 195 1.69 -16.44 -0.28
C ILE A 195 2.18 -16.80 1.12
N SER A 196 1.57 -17.81 1.75
CA SER A 196 1.96 -18.28 3.08
C SER A 196 3.42 -18.74 3.14
N ARG A 197 3.89 -19.46 2.10
CA ARG A 197 5.29 -19.88 2.00
C ARG A 197 6.23 -18.70 1.89
N GLU A 198 5.95 -17.73 1.02
CA GLU A 198 6.79 -16.53 0.83
C GLU A 198 6.84 -15.67 2.10
N LEU A 199 5.71 -15.53 2.80
CA LEU A 199 5.66 -14.85 4.10
C LEU A 199 6.46 -15.58 5.18
N THR A 200 6.56 -16.90 5.15
CA THR A 200 7.35 -17.67 6.12
C THR A 200 8.85 -17.56 5.85
N VAL A 201 9.27 -17.79 4.60
CA VAL A 201 10.69 -17.76 4.18
C VAL A 201 11.31 -16.38 4.41
N ASN A 202 10.57 -15.32 4.07
CA ASN A 202 11.07 -13.96 4.21
C ASN A 202 11.10 -13.48 5.68
N THR A 203 10.45 -14.20 6.61
CA THR A 203 10.59 -13.94 8.06
C THR A 203 11.89 -14.55 8.61
N THR A 204 12.32 -15.70 8.08
CA THR A 204 13.53 -16.41 8.56
C THR A 204 14.83 -15.71 8.13
N GLY A 205 14.85 -15.08 6.96
CA GLY A 205 16.01 -14.31 6.49
C GLY A 205 16.29 -13.02 7.28
N ALA A 206 15.26 -12.42 7.90
CA ALA A 206 15.41 -11.21 8.71
C ALA A 206 15.97 -11.48 10.13
N MET A 207 15.70 -12.68 10.69
CA MET A 207 16.22 -13.09 12.00
C MET A 207 17.70 -13.54 11.96
N ALA A 208 18.25 -13.81 10.78
CA ALA A 208 19.64 -14.25 10.61
C ALA A 208 20.67 -13.11 10.50
N ARG A 209 20.24 -11.83 10.61
CA ARG A 209 21.11 -10.64 10.47
C ARG A 209 21.03 -9.68 11.67
N GLN A 210 20.81 -10.20 12.88
CA GLN A 210 20.96 -9.44 14.14
C GLN A 210 22.21 -9.88 14.89
#